data_AF-A0A4U6XW45-F1
#
_entry.id   AF-A0A4U6XW45-F1
#
_cell.length_a   1.000
_cell.length_b   1.000
_cell.length_c   1.000
_cell.angle_alpha   90.00
_cell.angle_beta   90.00
_cell.angle_gamma   90.00
#
_symmetry.space_group_name_H-M   'P 1'
#
loop_
_entity.id
_entity.type
_entity.pdbx_description
1 polymer ?
#
loop_
_entity_poly.entity_id
_entity_poly.type
_entity_poly.pdbx_seq_one_letter_code
_entity_poly.pdbx_strand_id
1 'polypeptide(L)'
;MGKWKPGVSFQIVLHQPIKVNTVADVIPAEAVVWDINLQHVVDYDNIIPNLKSAGNIVICYFNGGSVQDWDEDLDAFPVGVIGLPLNPPYTDKRYLGVRDARVVNLIKRRPERAADIGCDGVDPDNIDAWAELTTASSRPLFLSQKNAPTIAPQLSFVADFAVLETRLCTRTSDVVEPFCADFQPYVEAGKPVFQIEYPTSVRDDTDIDQADYDLFCVDKNGNEGFSEVLKHASEQVDGWGQFCGLGRTGGRFETPIVDEDEG
;
A
#
# COMPACT_ATOMS: atom_id res chain seq x y z
N MET A 1 -18.59 8.07 -5.14
CA MET A 1 -17.75 8.97 -4.32
C MET A 1 -17.99 8.89 -2.81
N GLY A 2 -19.20 8.67 -2.27
CA GLY A 2 -19.45 8.79 -0.82
C GLY A 2 -18.66 7.87 0.13
N LYS A 3 -18.04 6.80 -0.39
CA LYS A 3 -17.20 5.87 0.39
C LYS A 3 -15.72 6.31 0.48
N TRP A 4 -15.23 7.11 -0.46
CA TRP A 4 -13.82 7.54 -0.52
C TRP A 4 -13.65 8.83 0.29
N LYS A 5 -13.18 8.70 1.53
CA LYS A 5 -13.06 9.78 2.51
C LYS A 5 -12.08 9.39 3.62
N PRO A 6 -11.62 10.34 4.47
CA PRO A 6 -10.77 10.02 5.61
C PRO A 6 -11.41 8.98 6.54
N GLY A 7 -10.57 8.10 7.10
CA GLY A 7 -10.98 7.02 8.00
C GLY A 7 -11.74 5.87 7.34
N VAL A 8 -11.75 5.76 6.00
CA VAL A 8 -12.33 4.60 5.31
C VAL A 8 -11.51 3.34 5.60
N SER A 9 -12.15 2.27 6.04
CA SER A 9 -11.47 0.99 6.31
C SER A 9 -10.84 0.41 5.05
N PHE A 10 -9.64 -0.14 5.19
CA PHE A 10 -8.91 -0.76 4.10
C PHE A 10 -8.20 -2.04 4.54
N GLN A 11 -7.93 -2.91 3.59
CA GLN A 11 -7.03 -4.06 3.74
C GLN A 11 -5.95 -3.97 2.67
N ILE A 12 -4.74 -4.41 3.02
CA ILE A 12 -3.60 -4.52 2.12
C ILE A 12 -3.00 -5.92 2.18
N VAL A 13 -2.77 -6.51 1.00
CA VAL A 13 -2.11 -7.83 0.85
C VAL A 13 -1.19 -7.78 -0.38
N LEU A 14 0.12 -7.82 -0.15
CA LEU A 14 1.13 -7.68 -1.21
C LEU A 14 1.99 -8.93 -1.40
N HIS A 15 2.18 -9.74 -0.36
CA HIS A 15 3.08 -10.91 -0.42
C HIS A 15 2.57 -12.00 -1.35
N GLN A 16 1.29 -12.36 -1.20
CA GLN A 16 0.67 -13.47 -1.90
C GLN A 16 -0.63 -13.01 -2.60
N PRO A 17 -1.04 -13.69 -3.68
CA PRO A 17 -2.34 -13.47 -4.28
C PRO A 17 -3.45 -13.80 -3.27
N ILE A 18 -4.49 -12.95 -3.20
CA ILE A 18 -5.65 -13.25 -2.37
C ILE A 18 -6.54 -14.29 -3.05
N LYS A 19 -7.07 -15.23 -2.27
CA LYS A 19 -7.97 -16.29 -2.74
C LYS A 19 -9.42 -15.84 -2.61
N VAL A 20 -9.90 -15.12 -3.63
CA VAL A 20 -11.28 -14.61 -3.68
C VAL A 20 -12.03 -15.22 -4.87
N ASN A 21 -12.80 -16.29 -4.64
CA ASN A 21 -13.61 -16.95 -5.67
C ASN A 21 -15.03 -16.39 -5.71
N THR A 22 -15.52 -15.88 -4.59
CA THR A 22 -16.84 -15.32 -4.38
C THR A 22 -16.79 -14.11 -3.45
N VAL A 23 -17.89 -13.35 -3.37
CA VAL A 23 -18.02 -12.23 -2.41
C VAL A 23 -17.90 -12.69 -0.96
N ALA A 24 -18.21 -13.96 -0.65
CA ALA A 24 -18.07 -14.50 0.70
C ALA A 24 -16.61 -14.71 1.14
N ASP A 25 -15.69 -14.76 0.17
CA ASP A 25 -14.25 -14.92 0.42
C ASP A 25 -13.56 -13.57 0.70
N VAL A 26 -14.28 -12.45 0.54
CA VAL A 26 -13.76 -11.10 0.81
C VAL A 26 -13.74 -10.86 2.32
N ILE A 27 -12.58 -11.13 2.92
CA ILE A 27 -12.34 -11.01 4.37
C ILE A 27 -11.18 -10.06 4.60
N PRO A 28 -11.32 -8.98 5.39
CA PRO A 28 -12.50 -8.64 6.19
C PRO A 28 -13.61 -8.01 5.35
N ALA A 29 -14.87 -8.32 5.68
CA ALA A 29 -16.03 -7.78 4.98
C ALA A 29 -16.21 -6.27 5.21
N GLU A 30 -15.64 -5.76 6.30
CA GLU A 30 -15.65 -4.36 6.69
C GLU A 30 -14.66 -3.51 5.87
N ALA A 31 -13.64 -4.11 5.24
CA ALA A 31 -12.71 -3.35 4.39
C ALA A 31 -13.46 -2.82 3.17
N VAL A 32 -13.48 -1.51 3.00
CA VAL A 32 -14.10 -0.85 1.84
C VAL A 32 -13.10 -0.72 0.70
N VAL A 33 -11.83 -0.51 1.03
CA VAL A 33 -10.72 -0.35 0.09
C VAL A 33 -9.79 -1.55 0.18
N TRP A 34 -9.29 -2.03 -0.96
CA TRP A 34 -8.36 -3.15 -1.05
C TRP A 34 -7.14 -2.72 -1.83
N ASP A 35 -5.97 -2.74 -1.20
CA ASP A 35 -4.68 -2.50 -1.85
C ASP A 35 -3.97 -3.83 -2.09
N ILE A 36 -3.77 -4.17 -3.36
CA ILE A 36 -3.30 -5.50 -3.79
C ILE A 36 -2.25 -5.37 -4.88
N ASN A 37 -1.30 -6.30 -4.91
CA ASN A 37 -0.22 -6.30 -5.89
C ASN A 37 -0.77 -6.39 -7.33
N LEU A 38 -0.34 -5.47 -8.20
CA LEU A 38 -0.74 -5.39 -9.61
C LEU A 38 -0.44 -6.71 -10.36
N GLN A 39 0.68 -7.36 -10.08
CA GLN A 39 1.03 -8.61 -10.75
C GLN A 39 0.06 -9.73 -10.34
N HIS A 40 -0.30 -9.83 -9.06
CA HIS A 40 -1.26 -10.85 -8.60
C HIS A 40 -2.62 -10.71 -9.26
N VAL A 41 -3.12 -9.49 -9.47
CA VAL A 41 -4.39 -9.30 -10.18
C VAL A 41 -4.29 -9.43 -11.70
N VAL A 42 -3.07 -9.42 -12.24
CA VAL A 42 -2.82 -9.80 -13.64
C VAL A 42 -2.85 -11.32 -13.79
N ASP A 43 -2.26 -12.06 -12.84
CA ASP A 43 -2.15 -13.51 -12.89
C ASP A 43 -3.45 -14.23 -12.48
N TYR A 44 -4.25 -13.59 -11.61
CA TYR A 44 -5.51 -14.12 -11.08
C TYR A 44 -6.69 -13.21 -11.46
N ASP A 45 -7.25 -13.44 -12.64
CA ASP A 45 -8.27 -12.59 -13.28
C ASP A 45 -9.61 -12.51 -12.53
N ASN A 46 -9.85 -13.40 -11.57
CA ASN A 46 -11.05 -13.45 -10.74
C ASN A 46 -11.01 -12.43 -9.58
N ILE A 47 -9.83 -11.98 -9.15
CA ILE A 47 -9.70 -11.15 -7.95
C ILE A 47 -10.44 -9.81 -8.10
N ILE A 48 -10.13 -9.04 -9.16
CA ILE A 48 -10.77 -7.74 -9.39
C ILE A 48 -12.29 -7.88 -9.53
N PRO A 49 -12.84 -8.72 -10.42
CA PRO A 49 -14.29 -8.85 -10.56
C PRO A 49 -15.02 -9.19 -9.26
N ASN A 50 -14.44 -10.05 -8.41
CA ASN A 50 -15.07 -10.42 -7.15
C ASN A 50 -15.02 -9.31 -6.10
N LEU A 51 -13.88 -8.61 -5.96
CA LEU A 51 -13.80 -7.41 -5.10
C LEU A 51 -14.76 -6.31 -5.58
N LYS A 52 -14.83 -6.08 -6.91
CA LYS A 52 -15.77 -5.11 -7.49
C LYS A 52 -17.23 -5.52 -7.25
N SER A 53 -17.55 -6.82 -7.34
CA SER A 53 -18.89 -7.35 -7.06
C SER A 53 -19.29 -7.23 -5.59
N ALA A 54 -18.32 -7.30 -4.68
CA ALA A 54 -18.49 -7.01 -3.25
C ALA A 54 -18.62 -5.49 -2.97
N GLY A 55 -18.46 -4.64 -3.99
CA GLY A 55 -18.62 -3.19 -3.89
C GLY A 55 -17.41 -2.47 -3.29
N ASN A 56 -16.24 -3.12 -3.36
CA ASN A 56 -14.96 -2.59 -2.92
C ASN A 56 -14.35 -1.62 -3.95
N ILE A 57 -13.48 -0.76 -3.43
CA ILE A 57 -12.57 0.07 -4.21
C ILE A 57 -11.22 -0.67 -4.24
N VAL A 58 -10.66 -0.87 -5.43
CA VAL A 58 -9.43 -1.65 -5.62
C VAL A 58 -8.29 -0.72 -6.01
N ILE A 59 -7.25 -0.68 -5.18
CA ILE A 59 -5.98 -0.03 -5.43
C ILE A 59 -4.98 -1.12 -5.85
N CYS A 60 -4.22 -0.84 -6.91
CA CYS A 60 -3.21 -1.76 -7.41
C CYS A 60 -1.81 -1.23 -7.09
N TYR A 61 -1.13 -1.89 -6.15
CA TYR A 61 0.25 -1.65 -5.77
C TYR A 61 1.21 -2.04 -6.90
N PHE A 62 2.23 -1.23 -7.13
CA PHE A 62 3.38 -1.62 -7.92
C PHE A 62 4.62 -0.82 -7.50
N ASN A 63 5.81 -1.29 -7.86
CA ASN A 63 7.02 -0.54 -7.56
C ASN A 63 7.23 0.64 -8.52
N GLY A 64 7.14 1.89 -8.06
CA GLY A 64 7.34 3.07 -8.91
C GLY A 64 8.81 3.46 -9.12
N GLY A 65 9.67 3.15 -8.15
CA GLY A 65 11.05 3.65 -8.09
C GLY A 65 12.15 2.58 -8.02
N SER A 66 11.79 1.30 -8.04
CA SER A 66 12.73 0.18 -8.10
C SER A 66 12.19 -0.99 -8.92
N VAL A 67 13.07 -1.93 -9.25
CA VAL A 67 12.77 -3.19 -9.94
C VAL A 67 13.33 -4.36 -9.15
N GLN A 68 12.76 -5.54 -9.36
CA GLN A 68 13.16 -6.80 -8.75
C GLN A 68 13.30 -7.87 -9.83
N ASP A 69 14.03 -8.95 -9.54
CA ASP A 69 14.44 -9.93 -10.55
C ASP A 69 13.27 -10.70 -11.21
N TRP A 70 12.08 -10.65 -10.63
CA TRP A 70 10.86 -11.29 -11.13
C TRP A 70 9.83 -10.33 -11.72
N ASP A 71 10.14 -9.03 -11.84
CA ASP A 71 9.25 -8.09 -12.54
C ASP A 71 9.18 -8.46 -14.03
N GLU A 72 7.98 -8.66 -14.58
CA GLU A 72 7.78 -9.02 -16.00
C GLU A 72 8.36 -7.99 -16.98
N ASP A 73 8.43 -6.72 -16.58
CA ASP A 73 8.94 -5.62 -17.40
C ASP A 73 10.43 -5.31 -17.16
N LEU A 74 11.13 -6.10 -16.32
CA LEU A 74 12.55 -5.90 -15.99
C LEU A 74 13.42 -5.77 -17.25
N ASP A 75 13.24 -6.68 -18.20
CA ASP A 75 14.03 -6.73 -19.45
C ASP A 75 13.79 -5.53 -20.38
N ALA A 76 12.72 -4.77 -20.14
CA ALA A 76 12.47 -3.54 -20.90
C ALA A 76 13.32 -2.36 -20.40
N PHE A 77 13.83 -2.42 -19.17
CA PHE A 77 14.65 -1.35 -18.60
C PHE A 77 16.09 -1.39 -19.14
N PRO A 78 16.62 -0.26 -19.66
CA PRO A 78 18.02 -0.18 -20.03
C PRO A 78 18.95 -0.50 -18.84
N VAL A 79 19.95 -1.35 -19.01
CA VAL A 79 20.88 -1.74 -17.92
C VAL A 79 21.46 -0.52 -17.18
N GLY A 80 21.78 0.56 -17.90
CA GLY A 80 22.35 1.78 -17.31
C GLY A 80 21.41 2.63 -16.45
N VAL A 81 20.11 2.29 -16.37
CA VAL A 81 19.14 2.96 -15.48
C VAL A 81 18.86 2.15 -14.21
N ILE A 82 19.37 0.92 -14.11
CA ILE A 82 19.24 0.07 -12.93
C ILE A 82 20.41 0.40 -12.00
N GLY A 83 20.06 0.90 -10.82
CA GLY A 83 20.98 1.41 -9.81
C GLY A 83 21.42 0.37 -8.80
N LEU A 84 21.80 0.87 -7.62
CA LEU A 84 22.21 0.03 -6.50
C LEU A 84 21.02 -0.72 -5.90
N PRO A 85 21.28 -1.84 -5.21
CA PRO A 85 20.31 -2.46 -4.33
C PRO A 85 19.69 -1.48 -3.35
N LEU A 86 18.45 -1.73 -2.94
CA LEU A 86 17.79 -1.05 -1.84
C LEU A 86 18.51 -1.38 -0.52
N ASN A 87 18.23 -0.58 0.52
CA ASN A 87 18.78 -0.82 1.85
C ASN A 87 18.24 -2.13 2.44
N PRO A 88 19.02 -2.84 3.29
CA PRO A 88 18.52 -4.00 4.02
C PRO A 88 17.21 -3.70 4.77
N PRO A 89 16.26 -4.66 4.80
CA PRO A 89 16.37 -6.04 4.32
C PRO A 89 16.13 -6.25 2.81
N TYR A 90 15.76 -5.22 2.06
CA TYR A 90 15.25 -5.29 0.67
C TYR A 90 16.36 -5.30 -0.41
N THR A 91 17.47 -5.97 -0.16
CA THR A 91 18.66 -5.94 -1.03
C THR A 91 18.51 -6.71 -2.35
N ASP A 92 17.40 -7.42 -2.51
CA ASP A 92 16.93 -8.09 -3.72
C ASP A 92 16.33 -7.13 -4.76
N LYS A 93 15.90 -5.93 -4.33
CA LYS A 93 15.37 -4.87 -5.20
C LYS A 93 16.45 -3.87 -5.57
N ARG A 94 16.37 -3.25 -6.75
CA ARG A 94 17.35 -2.26 -7.25
C ARG A 94 16.65 -0.95 -7.65
N TYR A 95 17.19 0.19 -7.20
CA TYR A 95 16.64 1.51 -7.53
C TYR A 95 16.64 1.77 -9.04
N LEU A 96 15.64 2.48 -9.53
CA LEU A 96 15.59 2.96 -10.90
C LEU A 96 16.07 4.43 -11.00
N GLY A 97 16.75 4.74 -12.10
CA GLY A 97 17.05 6.11 -12.51
C GLY A 97 15.81 6.84 -13.00
N VAL A 98 14.86 7.13 -12.10
CA VAL A 98 13.52 7.66 -12.40
C VAL A 98 13.47 9.04 -13.10
N ARG A 99 14.61 9.73 -13.21
CA ARG A 99 14.75 10.96 -14.01
C ARG A 99 14.98 10.68 -15.51
N ASP A 100 15.30 9.44 -15.87
CA ASP A 100 15.46 9.04 -17.26
C ASP A 100 14.08 8.89 -17.93
N ALA A 101 13.87 9.60 -19.04
CA ALA A 101 12.60 9.58 -19.75
C ALA A 101 12.18 8.17 -20.21
N ARG A 102 13.14 7.26 -20.43
CA ARG A 102 12.86 5.85 -20.77
C ARG A 102 12.26 5.11 -19.58
N VAL A 103 12.76 5.34 -18.37
CA VAL A 103 12.20 4.79 -17.13
C VAL A 103 10.79 5.33 -16.93
N VAL A 104 10.62 6.64 -17.04
CA VAL A 104 9.30 7.29 -16.91
C VAL A 104 8.29 6.69 -17.90
N ASN A 105 8.68 6.47 -19.16
CA ASN A 105 7.79 5.87 -20.16
C ASN A 105 7.45 4.40 -19.88
N LEU A 106 8.36 3.63 -19.29
CA LEU A 106 8.11 2.24 -18.91
C LEU A 106 7.19 2.17 -17.69
N ILE A 107 7.48 2.95 -16.64
CA ILE A 107 6.66 3.00 -15.43
C ILE A 107 5.23 3.47 -15.72
N LYS A 108 5.02 4.38 -16.70
CA LYS A 108 3.68 4.80 -17.16
C LYS A 108 2.80 3.65 -17.67
N ARG A 109 3.38 2.52 -18.09
CA ARG A 109 2.60 1.35 -18.54
C ARG A 109 1.94 0.61 -17.38
N ARG A 110 2.52 0.67 -16.18
CA ARG A 110 1.97 0.02 -14.97
C ARG A 110 0.59 0.59 -14.59
N PRO A 111 0.36 1.92 -14.48
CA PRO A 111 -0.97 2.47 -14.26
C PRO A 111 -1.91 2.31 -15.46
N GLU A 112 -1.40 2.29 -16.71
CA GLU A 112 -2.24 1.95 -17.88
C GLU A 112 -2.79 0.52 -17.77
N ARG A 113 -1.93 -0.43 -17.39
CA ARG A 113 -2.31 -1.82 -17.13
C ARG A 113 -3.33 -1.92 -15.99
N ALA A 114 -3.10 -1.23 -14.88
CA ALA A 114 -4.03 -1.18 -13.74
C ALA A 114 -5.42 -0.65 -14.17
N ALA A 115 -5.47 0.42 -14.96
CA ALA A 115 -6.72 0.96 -15.49
C ALA A 115 -7.43 0.00 -16.46
N ASP A 116 -6.68 -0.80 -17.23
CA ASP A 116 -7.25 -1.76 -18.18
C ASP A 116 -7.86 -2.99 -17.50
N ILE A 117 -7.26 -3.46 -16.40
CA ILE A 117 -7.76 -4.62 -15.66
C ILE A 117 -8.84 -4.27 -14.62
N GLY A 118 -9.06 -2.97 -14.37
CA GLY A 118 -10.21 -2.49 -13.59
C GLY A 118 -9.89 -2.02 -12.16
N CYS A 119 -8.63 -1.69 -11.87
CA CYS A 119 -8.26 -1.00 -10.64
C CYS A 119 -8.90 0.41 -10.61
N ASP A 120 -9.30 0.88 -9.43
CA ASP A 120 -9.81 2.24 -9.20
C ASP A 120 -8.69 3.23 -8.85
N GLY A 121 -7.56 2.74 -8.35
CA GLY A 121 -6.39 3.54 -7.98
C GLY A 121 -5.09 2.75 -8.06
N VAL A 122 -3.98 3.44 -7.82
CA VAL A 122 -2.63 2.85 -7.81
C VAL A 122 -1.82 3.32 -6.61
N ASP A 123 -1.04 2.41 -6.03
CA ASP A 123 -0.05 2.68 -4.98
C ASP A 123 1.38 2.46 -5.51
N PRO A 124 2.01 3.49 -6.14
CA PRO A 124 3.39 3.38 -6.60
C PRO A 124 4.38 3.50 -5.43
N ASP A 125 5.15 2.45 -5.19
CA ASP A 125 6.12 2.40 -4.10
C ASP A 125 7.51 2.92 -4.49
N ASN A 126 8.34 3.26 -3.50
CA ASN A 126 9.70 3.78 -3.67
C ASN A 126 9.77 5.08 -4.51
N ILE A 127 8.70 5.87 -4.51
CA ILE A 127 8.62 7.18 -5.20
C ILE A 127 9.37 8.30 -4.47
N ASP A 128 9.91 8.02 -3.28
CA ASP A 128 10.88 8.87 -2.59
C ASP A 128 12.23 8.93 -3.33
N ALA A 129 12.49 7.97 -4.24
CA ALA A 129 13.38 8.17 -5.37
C ALA A 129 12.75 9.20 -6.32
N TRP A 130 13.15 10.46 -6.19
CA TRP A 130 12.56 11.65 -6.83
C TRP A 130 12.18 11.52 -8.33
N ALA A 131 10.88 11.43 -8.64
CA ALA A 131 10.28 11.72 -9.96
C ALA A 131 8.80 12.13 -9.91
N GLU A 132 8.38 12.97 -10.87
CA GLU A 132 6.97 13.33 -11.14
C GLU A 132 6.38 12.32 -12.16
N LEU A 133 5.28 11.63 -11.80
CA LEU A 133 4.54 10.74 -12.70
C LEU A 133 3.35 11.47 -13.32
N THR A 134 3.20 11.39 -14.65
CA THR A 134 2.01 11.86 -15.39
C THR A 134 1.48 10.74 -16.26
N THR A 135 0.24 10.30 -16.04
CA THR A 135 -0.38 9.25 -16.88
C THR A 135 -0.71 9.81 -18.28
N ALA A 136 -0.56 8.98 -19.31
CA ALA A 136 -0.94 9.34 -20.69
C ALA A 136 -2.40 8.98 -21.01
N SER A 137 -3.04 8.17 -20.17
CA SER A 137 -4.41 7.71 -20.35
C SER A 137 -5.41 8.71 -19.76
N SER A 138 -6.41 9.11 -20.55
CA SER A 138 -7.52 9.96 -20.12
C SER A 138 -8.55 9.24 -19.22
N ARG A 139 -8.15 8.16 -18.52
CA ARG A 139 -8.98 7.46 -17.54
C ARG A 139 -8.58 7.90 -16.13
N PRO A 140 -9.52 8.34 -15.28
CA PRO A 140 -9.20 8.77 -13.93
C PRO A 140 -8.88 7.53 -13.07
N LEU A 141 -7.64 7.42 -12.62
CA LEU A 141 -7.22 6.56 -11.52
C LEU A 141 -6.93 7.44 -10.31
N PHE A 142 -7.28 6.97 -9.11
CA PHE A 142 -6.74 7.58 -7.90
C PHE A 142 -5.22 7.35 -7.83
N LEU A 143 -4.47 8.41 -7.59
CA LEU A 143 -3.02 8.36 -7.42
C LEU A 143 -2.63 8.49 -5.94
N SER A 144 -1.83 7.56 -5.43
CA SER A 144 -1.26 7.67 -4.08
C SER A 144 0.04 8.48 -4.04
N GLN A 145 0.31 9.07 -2.89
CA GLN A 145 1.68 9.29 -2.41
C GLN A 145 2.04 8.18 -1.40
N LYS A 146 3.09 7.39 -1.69
CA LYS A 146 3.66 6.43 -0.75
C LYS A 146 4.78 7.06 0.08
N ASN A 147 4.60 7.15 1.39
CA ASN A 147 5.56 7.76 2.32
C ASN A 147 6.02 9.16 1.84
N ALA A 148 7.32 9.47 1.87
CA ALA A 148 7.88 10.75 1.42
C ALA A 148 7.30 12.01 2.12
N PRO A 149 7.32 12.09 3.47
CA PRO A 149 6.70 13.18 4.24
C PRO A 149 7.12 14.58 3.79
N THR A 150 8.39 14.75 3.41
CA THR A 150 8.96 16.06 3.03
C THR A 150 8.31 16.71 1.82
N ILE A 151 7.56 15.95 1.01
CA ILE A 151 6.83 16.45 -0.16
C ILE A 151 5.31 16.34 -0.02
N ALA A 152 4.80 15.90 1.15
CA ALA A 152 3.38 15.73 1.39
C ALA A 152 2.56 17.03 1.20
N PRO A 153 3.01 18.21 1.68
CA PRO A 153 2.30 19.44 1.44
C PRO A 153 2.11 19.76 -0.05
N GLN A 154 3.10 19.47 -0.90
CA GLN A 154 3.03 19.72 -2.35
C GLN A 154 2.17 18.68 -3.06
N LEU A 155 2.35 17.40 -2.74
CA LEU A 155 1.65 16.30 -3.40
C LEU A 155 0.19 16.19 -2.98
N SER A 156 -0.19 16.68 -1.80
CA SER A 156 -1.60 16.68 -1.35
C SER A 156 -2.56 17.42 -2.30
N PHE A 157 -2.05 18.32 -3.14
CA PHE A 157 -2.84 19.00 -4.18
C PHE A 157 -3.05 18.16 -5.45
N VAL A 158 -2.19 17.17 -5.71
CA VAL A 158 -2.15 16.38 -6.94
C VAL A 158 -2.58 14.94 -6.71
N ALA A 159 -2.07 14.29 -5.66
CA ALA A 159 -2.44 12.94 -5.28
C ALA A 159 -3.83 12.90 -4.65
N ASP A 160 -4.52 11.78 -4.83
CA ASP A 160 -5.89 11.56 -4.36
C ASP A 160 -5.95 10.95 -2.96
N PHE A 161 -4.84 10.38 -2.49
CA PHE A 161 -4.66 9.78 -1.18
C PHE A 161 -3.17 9.61 -0.86
N ALA A 162 -2.86 9.17 0.35
CA ALA A 162 -1.52 8.75 0.73
C ALA A 162 -1.54 7.36 1.38
N VAL A 163 -0.42 6.64 1.28
CA VAL A 163 -0.16 5.38 1.97
C VAL A 163 1.12 5.53 2.77
N LEU A 164 1.10 5.14 4.04
CA LEU A 164 2.20 5.30 4.99
C LEU A 164 2.54 3.94 5.60
N GLU A 165 3.83 3.61 5.64
CA GLU A 165 4.36 2.38 6.23
C GLU A 165 5.51 2.70 7.16
N THR A 166 5.23 2.91 8.45
CA THR A 166 6.25 3.20 9.46
C THR A 166 5.66 2.99 10.86
N ARG A 167 6.50 2.80 11.89
CA ARG A 167 6.09 2.80 13.30
C ARG A 167 5.56 4.19 13.72
N LEU A 168 4.26 4.46 13.64
CA LEU A 168 3.62 5.74 13.98
C LEU A 168 4.26 6.98 13.35
N CYS A 169 4.61 6.88 12.07
CA CYS A 169 5.31 7.97 11.38
C CYS A 169 6.63 8.35 12.03
N THR A 170 7.40 7.36 12.51
CA THR A 170 8.76 7.57 13.03
C THR A 170 9.79 6.95 12.09
N ARG A 171 10.73 7.77 11.60
CA ARG A 171 11.87 7.30 10.80
C ARG A 171 12.95 6.82 11.76
N THR A 172 13.05 5.50 11.96
CA THR A 172 14.09 4.77 12.72
C THR A 172 13.90 4.65 14.23
N SER A 173 14.50 3.60 14.81
CA SER A 173 14.44 3.23 16.23
C SER A 173 15.04 4.25 17.20
N ASP A 174 15.80 5.23 16.69
CA ASP A 174 16.72 6.02 17.52
C ASP A 174 16.36 7.52 17.55
N VAL A 175 15.51 8.01 16.61
CA VAL A 175 15.07 9.42 16.56
C VAL A 175 13.60 9.49 16.12
N VAL A 176 12.72 9.82 17.07
CA VAL A 176 11.29 10.05 16.85
C VAL A 176 11.10 11.49 16.33
N GLU A 177 11.23 11.69 15.02
CA GLU A 177 10.62 12.86 14.37
C GLU A 177 9.25 12.42 13.83
N PRO A 178 8.15 12.71 14.55
CA PRO A 178 6.83 12.31 14.12
C PRO A 178 6.43 13.09 12.87
N PHE A 179 6.16 12.40 11.76
CA PHE A 179 5.78 13.05 10.50
C PHE A 179 4.30 12.89 10.13
N CYS A 180 3.47 12.21 10.92
CA CYS A 180 2.06 12.00 10.54
C CYS A 180 1.34 13.33 10.28
N ALA A 181 1.66 14.37 11.08
CA ALA A 181 1.10 15.70 10.90
C ALA A 181 1.37 16.31 9.51
N ASP A 182 2.44 15.90 8.82
CA ASP A 182 2.76 16.37 7.46
C ASP A 182 1.72 15.90 6.43
N PHE A 183 0.94 14.85 6.76
CA PHE A 183 -0.11 14.29 5.90
C PHE A 183 -1.53 14.78 6.25
N GLN A 184 -1.70 15.57 7.31
CA GLN A 184 -3.00 16.19 7.63
C GLN A 184 -3.61 17.01 6.48
N PRO A 185 -2.84 17.67 5.59
CA PRO A 185 -3.41 18.32 4.41
C PRO A 185 -4.25 17.40 3.51
N TYR A 186 -3.98 16.08 3.47
CA TYR A 186 -4.85 15.12 2.77
C TYR A 186 -6.20 15.00 3.47
N VAL A 187 -6.20 14.79 4.79
CA VAL A 187 -7.42 14.65 5.60
C VAL A 187 -8.28 15.92 5.53
N GLU A 188 -7.65 17.09 5.67
CA GLU A 188 -8.32 18.40 5.56
C GLU A 188 -8.94 18.61 4.17
N ALA A 189 -8.34 18.06 3.11
CA ALA A 189 -8.87 18.05 1.76
C ALA A 189 -9.94 16.96 1.51
N GLY A 190 -10.31 16.18 2.54
CA GLY A 190 -11.27 15.09 2.42
C GLY A 190 -10.74 13.85 1.70
N LYS A 191 -9.41 13.68 1.66
CA LYS A 191 -8.70 12.57 1.03
C LYS A 191 -8.23 11.56 2.08
N PRO A 192 -8.35 10.24 1.84
CA PRO A 192 -7.88 9.25 2.78
C PRO A 192 -6.35 9.23 2.89
N VAL A 193 -5.86 8.85 4.07
CA VAL A 193 -4.47 8.49 4.33
C VAL A 193 -4.51 7.09 4.93
N PHE A 194 -3.95 6.11 4.24
CA PHE A 194 -3.87 4.73 4.67
C PHE A 194 -2.57 4.51 5.45
N GLN A 195 -2.67 4.15 6.71
CA GLN A 195 -1.55 3.97 7.63
C GLN A 195 -1.45 2.49 8.00
N ILE A 196 -0.29 1.92 7.71
CA ILE A 196 0.05 0.54 7.98
C ILE A 196 1.07 0.52 9.11
N GLU A 197 0.74 -0.19 10.18
CA GLU A 197 1.56 -0.31 11.38
C GLU A 197 1.99 -1.76 11.60
N TYR A 198 3.19 -1.93 12.16
CA TYR A 198 3.87 -3.22 12.30
C TYR A 198 4.25 -3.47 13.78
N PRO A 199 3.29 -3.83 14.65
CA PRO A 199 3.57 -4.02 16.06
C PRO A 199 4.50 -5.21 16.31
N THR A 200 5.55 -5.00 17.09
CA THR A 200 6.59 -6.01 17.33
C THR A 200 6.07 -7.24 18.07
N SER A 201 5.02 -7.10 18.88
CA SER A 201 4.37 -8.20 19.60
C SER A 201 3.68 -9.21 18.68
N VAL A 202 3.32 -8.80 17.45
CA VAL A 202 2.72 -9.68 16.43
C VAL A 202 3.73 -10.05 15.32
N ARG A 203 5.02 -10.13 15.65
CA ARG A 203 6.02 -10.61 14.68
C ARG A 203 5.91 -12.12 14.44
N ASP A 204 5.79 -12.85 15.54
CA ASP A 204 5.79 -14.33 15.59
C ASP A 204 4.51 -14.87 16.28
N ASP A 205 3.54 -13.99 16.55
CA ASP A 205 2.29 -14.27 17.28
C ASP A 205 1.12 -13.50 16.62
N THR A 206 -0.11 -13.84 16.98
CA THR A 206 -1.36 -13.26 16.43
C THR A 206 -2.09 -12.36 17.43
N ASP A 207 -1.66 -12.32 18.68
CA ASP A 207 -2.26 -11.52 19.75
C ASP A 207 -1.38 -10.32 20.09
N ILE A 208 -1.86 -9.12 19.78
CA ILE A 208 -1.17 -7.87 20.15
C ILE A 208 -1.14 -7.68 21.67
N ASP A 209 0.01 -7.24 22.20
CA ASP A 209 0.13 -6.90 23.61
C ASP A 209 -0.51 -5.54 23.96
N GLN A 210 -0.61 -5.21 25.25
CA GLN A 210 -1.24 -3.94 25.65
C GLN A 210 -0.43 -2.72 25.25
N ALA A 211 0.90 -2.79 25.34
CA ALA A 211 1.78 -1.66 25.08
C ALA A 211 1.76 -1.30 23.59
N ASP A 212 1.82 -2.31 22.72
CA ASP A 212 1.70 -2.13 21.27
C ASP A 212 0.29 -1.67 20.90
N TYR A 213 -0.77 -2.24 21.48
CA TYR A 213 -2.13 -1.76 21.20
C TYR A 213 -2.33 -0.29 21.62
N ASP A 214 -1.85 0.09 22.80
CA ASP A 214 -1.93 1.48 23.26
C ASP A 214 -1.14 2.39 22.32
N LEU A 215 0.09 2.00 21.96
CA LEU A 215 0.93 2.75 21.04
C LEU A 215 0.25 2.94 19.67
N PHE A 216 -0.14 1.86 18.99
CA PHE A 216 -0.60 1.95 17.61
C PHE A 216 -2.07 2.35 17.45
N CYS A 217 -2.94 1.97 18.40
CA CYS A 217 -4.39 2.18 18.26
C CYS A 217 -4.95 3.31 19.14
N VAL A 218 -4.32 3.61 20.27
CA VAL A 218 -4.84 4.58 21.24
C VAL A 218 -4.10 5.91 21.16
N ASP A 219 -2.77 5.86 21.15
CA ASP A 219 -1.91 7.03 21.11
C ASP A 219 -1.97 7.65 19.70
N LYS A 220 -2.65 8.79 19.58
CA LYS A 220 -2.65 9.57 18.35
C LYS A 220 -1.41 10.45 18.31
N ASN A 221 -0.72 10.43 17.16
CA ASN A 221 0.54 11.12 16.93
C ASN A 221 0.47 12.00 15.67
N GLY A 222 -0.62 12.76 15.52
CA GLY A 222 -0.88 13.56 14.31
C GLY A 222 -1.52 12.78 13.17
N ASN A 223 -2.02 11.57 13.44
CA ASN A 223 -2.71 10.69 12.49
C ASN A 223 -4.24 10.71 12.66
N GLU A 224 -4.80 11.77 13.24
CA GLU A 224 -6.25 11.93 13.33
C GLU A 224 -6.90 11.84 11.95
N GLY A 225 -7.93 10.99 11.83
CA GLY A 225 -8.66 10.78 10.57
C GLY A 225 -7.97 9.84 9.57
N PHE A 226 -6.84 9.24 9.92
CA PHE A 226 -6.20 8.23 9.08
C PHE A 226 -6.98 6.92 9.14
N SER A 227 -6.82 6.14 8.08
CA SER A 227 -7.32 4.77 7.97
C SER A 227 -6.22 3.83 8.43
N GLU A 228 -6.38 3.20 9.58
CA GLU A 228 -5.32 2.39 10.22
C GLU A 228 -5.57 0.89 10.01
N VAL A 229 -4.51 0.15 9.69
CA VAL A 229 -4.50 -1.32 9.74
C VAL A 229 -3.19 -1.81 10.37
N LEU A 230 -3.29 -2.77 11.29
CA LEU A 230 -2.13 -3.44 11.85
C LEU A 230 -1.80 -4.66 10.98
N LYS A 231 -0.51 -4.88 10.74
CA LYS A 231 0.05 -6.03 9.99
C LYS A 231 1.17 -6.68 10.81
N HIS A 232 1.52 -7.93 10.48
CA HIS A 232 2.61 -8.62 11.15
C HIS A 232 3.93 -7.85 11.00
N ALA A 233 4.72 -7.77 12.08
CA ALA A 233 6.03 -7.10 12.07
C ALA A 233 7.12 -7.85 11.27
N SER A 234 6.77 -8.98 10.66
CA SER A 234 7.57 -9.60 9.59
C SER A 234 7.58 -8.77 8.30
N GLU A 235 6.75 -7.72 8.21
CA GLU A 235 6.61 -6.81 7.06
C GLU A 235 6.29 -7.55 5.75
N GLN A 236 5.75 -8.77 5.83
CA GLN A 236 5.36 -9.52 4.63
C GLN A 236 4.15 -8.87 3.96
N VAL A 237 3.28 -8.20 4.73
CA VAL A 237 2.00 -7.67 4.23
C VAL A 237 1.15 -8.81 3.65
N ASP A 238 0.98 -9.85 4.47
CA ASP A 238 0.29 -11.12 4.22
C ASP A 238 -1.23 -11.01 4.44
N GLY A 239 -1.94 -12.13 4.56
CA GLY A 239 -3.38 -12.15 4.78
C GLY A 239 -3.83 -11.61 6.15
N TRP A 240 -2.96 -11.65 7.15
CA TRP A 240 -3.31 -11.28 8.52
C TRP A 240 -3.51 -9.77 8.67
N GLY A 241 -4.45 -9.36 9.50
CA GLY A 241 -4.51 -7.97 9.94
C GLY A 241 -5.43 -7.76 11.12
N GLN A 242 -5.33 -6.56 11.71
CA GLN A 242 -6.21 -6.16 12.79
C GLN A 242 -6.62 -4.68 12.68
N PHE A 243 -7.91 -4.42 12.84
CA PHE A 243 -8.44 -3.07 12.99
C PHE A 243 -8.38 -2.59 14.44
N CYS A 244 -7.99 -1.33 14.61
CA CYS A 244 -8.07 -0.64 15.88
C CYS A 244 -9.54 -0.33 16.29
N GLY A 245 -9.75 -0.02 17.57
CA GLY A 245 -11.05 0.45 18.09
C GLY A 245 -12.02 -0.64 18.55
N LEU A 246 -11.65 -1.92 18.41
CA LEU A 246 -12.44 -3.07 18.89
C LEU A 246 -11.79 -3.80 20.07
N GLY A 247 -10.80 -3.18 20.70
CA GLY A 247 -9.98 -3.79 21.74
C GLY A 247 -8.97 -4.78 21.18
N ARG A 248 -8.07 -5.27 22.04
CA ARG A 248 -6.95 -6.14 21.64
C ARG A 248 -7.37 -7.46 20.99
N THR A 249 -8.53 -7.98 21.37
CA THR A 249 -9.04 -9.26 20.87
C THR A 249 -10.07 -9.10 19.75
N GLY A 250 -10.42 -7.86 19.40
CA GLY A 250 -11.40 -7.54 18.36
C GLY A 250 -10.73 -7.03 17.09
N GLY A 251 -11.45 -7.11 15.97
CA GLY A 251 -11.02 -6.55 14.69
C GLY A 251 -9.91 -7.33 13.98
N ARG A 252 -9.46 -8.47 14.53
CA ARG A 252 -8.52 -9.37 13.84
C ARG A 252 -9.21 -10.13 12.72
N PHE A 253 -8.54 -10.27 11.60
CA PHE A 253 -8.99 -11.03 10.43
C PHE A 253 -7.81 -11.72 9.74
N GLU A 254 -8.16 -12.70 8.92
CA GLU A 254 -7.23 -13.42 8.04
C GLU A 254 -7.84 -13.45 6.64
N THR A 255 -7.24 -12.73 5.71
CA THR A 255 -7.63 -12.79 4.29
C THR A 255 -7.13 -14.12 3.70
N PRO A 256 -8.00 -14.93 3.08
CA PRO A 256 -7.57 -16.12 2.37
C PRO A 256 -6.55 -15.78 1.28
N ILE A 257 -5.46 -16.52 1.21
CA ILE A 257 -4.37 -16.38 0.24
C ILE A 257 -4.26 -17.64 -0.61
N VAL A 258 -3.68 -17.50 -1.81
CA VAL A 258 -3.30 -18.65 -2.64
C VAL A 258 -2.00 -19.21 -2.08
N ASP A 259 -2.03 -20.51 -1.75
CA ASP A 259 -0.85 -21.22 -1.25
C ASP A 259 -0.01 -21.66 -2.45
N GLU A 260 1.21 -21.13 -2.57
CA GLU A 260 2.09 -21.41 -3.72
C GLU A 260 2.65 -22.84 -3.71
N ASP A 261 2.54 -23.54 -2.57
CA ASP A 261 2.96 -24.93 -2.39
C ASP A 261 1.90 -25.98 -2.82
N GLU A 262 0.68 -25.56 -3.20
CA GLU A 262 -0.40 -26.45 -3.67
C GLU A 262 -0.47 -26.63 -5.20
N GLY A 263 0.58 -26.21 -5.94
CA GLY A 263 0.68 -26.27 -7.41
C GLY A 263 1.40 -27.47 -8.00
#